data_AF-A0A1Q3T5R2-F1
#
_entry.id   AF-A0A1Q3T5R2-F1
#
_cell.length_a   1.000
_cell.length_b   1.000
_cell.length_c   1.000
_cell.angle_alpha   90.00
_cell.angle_beta   90.00
_cell.angle_gamma   90.00
#
_symmetry.space_group_name_H-M   'P 1'
#
loop_
_entity.id
_entity.type
_entity.pdbx_description
1 polymer ?
#
loop_
_entity_poly.entity_id
_entity_poly.type
_entity_poly.pdbx_seq_one_letter_code
_entity_poly.pdbx_strand_id
1 'polypeptide(L)'
;MADAEHLIVVPDNIHPWNLVFEVADATDSKAWVLVGGLMVHAHAIRAGVNPPRPTGDIDLLMNMGVHQISAVAGPLQQLGFRPLEPVGGGPLHRFVREDDIVDVMVGTQVRARWAQREVLQVPGARQALARVDWYALQGQTRHVRISVPDELAGKCQGG
;
A
#
# COMPACT_ATOMS: atom_id res chain seq x y z
N MET A 1 -16.61 -2.88 -11.22
CA MET A 1 -17.36 -1.80 -10.56
C MET A 1 -16.49 -1.41 -9.40
N ALA A 2 -16.07 -0.15 -9.29
CA ALA A 2 -15.34 0.29 -8.11
C ALA A 2 -16.27 0.24 -6.88
N ASP A 3 -15.68 0.23 -5.69
CA ASP A 3 -16.33 0.04 -4.39
C ASP A 3 -16.89 -1.36 -4.12
N ALA A 4 -16.45 -2.38 -4.87
CA ALA A 4 -16.81 -3.76 -4.54
C ALA A 4 -16.09 -4.23 -3.27
N GLU A 5 -16.71 -5.15 -2.52
CA GLU A 5 -16.12 -5.74 -1.33
C GLU A 5 -15.78 -7.22 -1.58
N HIS A 6 -14.54 -7.59 -1.30
CA HIS A 6 -14.00 -8.93 -1.55
C HIS A 6 -13.45 -9.49 -0.24
N LEU A 7 -13.73 -10.77 0.03
CA LEU A 7 -13.12 -11.49 1.13
C LEU A 7 -11.98 -12.36 0.58
N ILE A 8 -10.78 -12.24 1.15
CA ILE A 8 -9.68 -13.16 0.90
C ILE A 8 -9.11 -13.69 2.20
N VAL A 9 -8.71 -14.97 2.20
CA VAL A 9 -8.04 -15.61 3.33
C VAL A 9 -6.55 -15.58 3.07
N VAL A 10 -5.80 -14.97 3.98
CA VAL A 10 -4.35 -14.78 3.87
C VAL A 10 -3.68 -15.05 5.22
N PRO A 11 -2.45 -15.58 5.26
CA PRO A 11 -1.76 -15.82 6.52
C PRO A 11 -1.38 -14.50 7.20
N ASP A 12 -1.85 -14.27 8.43
CA ASP A 12 -1.56 -13.07 9.23
C ASP A 12 -0.23 -13.16 10.01
N ASN A 13 0.49 -14.27 9.87
CA ASN A 13 1.78 -14.55 10.50
C ASN A 13 2.93 -14.80 9.49
N ILE A 14 2.68 -14.64 8.19
CA ILE A 14 3.69 -14.85 7.13
C ILE A 14 3.92 -13.55 6.37
N HIS A 15 5.20 -13.22 6.17
CA HIS A 15 5.64 -12.06 5.39
C HIS A 15 5.27 -12.19 3.89
N PRO A 16 4.78 -11.11 3.23
CA PRO A 16 4.55 -9.74 3.73
C PRO A 16 3.15 -9.50 4.30
N TRP A 17 2.28 -10.52 4.38
CA TRP A 17 0.89 -10.32 4.79
C TRP A 17 0.76 -9.89 6.24
N ASN A 18 1.55 -10.45 7.16
CA ASN A 18 1.60 -10.00 8.56
C ASN A 18 1.88 -8.49 8.68
N LEU A 19 2.74 -7.95 7.80
CA LEU A 19 3.06 -6.53 7.74
C LEU A 19 1.88 -5.70 7.22
N VAL A 20 1.11 -6.21 6.25
CA VAL A 20 -0.15 -5.55 5.82
C VAL A 20 -1.14 -5.46 6.98
N PHE A 21 -1.34 -6.54 7.74
CA PHE A 21 -2.21 -6.51 8.92
C PHE A 21 -1.74 -5.47 9.94
N GLU A 22 -0.44 -5.42 10.22
CA GLU A 22 0.11 -4.48 11.17
C GLU A 22 -0.05 -3.01 10.72
N VAL A 23 0.23 -2.70 9.45
CA VAL A 23 0.05 -1.35 8.92
C VAL A 23 -1.41 -0.96 8.87
N ALA A 24 -2.31 -1.88 8.49
CA ALA A 24 -3.74 -1.63 8.45
C ALA A 24 -4.33 -1.39 9.86
N ASP A 25 -3.84 -2.09 10.89
CA ASP A 25 -4.27 -1.87 12.28
C ASP A 25 -3.79 -0.51 12.82
N ALA A 26 -2.62 -0.04 12.37
CA ALA A 26 -2.02 1.20 12.85
C ALA A 26 -2.48 2.46 12.10
N THR A 27 -3.14 2.31 10.95
CA THR A 27 -3.49 3.43 10.06
C THR A 27 -4.97 3.44 9.69
N ASP A 28 -5.48 4.57 9.20
CA ASP A 28 -6.80 4.58 8.56
C ASP A 28 -6.69 3.91 7.18
N SER A 29 -7.44 2.82 6.98
CA SER A 29 -7.55 2.09 5.71
C SER A 29 -7.95 2.94 4.49
N LYS A 30 -8.51 4.13 4.69
CA LYS A 30 -8.83 5.11 3.63
C LYS A 30 -7.66 6.02 3.25
N ALA A 31 -6.61 6.06 4.07
CA ALA A 31 -5.46 6.94 3.89
C ALA A 31 -4.50 6.50 2.78
N TRP A 32 -4.57 5.24 2.39
CA TRP A 32 -3.69 4.65 1.40
C TRP A 32 -4.42 3.55 0.63
N VAL A 33 -3.86 3.16 -0.51
CA VAL A 33 -4.29 2.07 -1.37
C VAL A 33 -3.11 1.12 -1.61
N LEU A 34 -3.31 -0.19 -1.49
CA LEU A 34 -2.29 -1.20 -1.75
C LEU A 34 -2.03 -1.28 -3.26
N VAL A 35 -0.80 -1.02 -3.69
CA VAL A 35 -0.39 -1.11 -5.09
C VAL A 35 0.75 -2.12 -5.26
N GLY A 36 1.37 -2.17 -6.44
CA GLY A 36 2.59 -2.97 -6.66
C GLY A 36 2.36 -4.48 -6.69
N GLY A 37 3.36 -5.24 -6.26
CA GLY A 37 3.36 -6.70 -6.38
C GLY A 37 2.31 -7.38 -5.50
N LEU A 38 2.11 -6.89 -4.28
CA LEU A 38 1.16 -7.48 -3.34
C LEU A 38 -0.30 -7.20 -3.73
N MET A 39 -0.58 -6.10 -4.44
CA MET A 39 -1.86 -5.87 -5.11
C MET A 39 -2.18 -6.98 -6.13
N VAL A 40 -1.21 -7.34 -6.99
CA VAL A 40 -1.37 -8.42 -7.98
C VAL A 40 -1.60 -9.76 -7.27
N HIS A 41 -0.87 -10.00 -6.17
CA HIS A 41 -1.03 -11.20 -5.37
C HIS A 41 -2.42 -11.28 -4.71
N ALA A 42 -2.96 -10.17 -4.20
CA ALA A 42 -4.32 -10.09 -3.66
C ALA A 42 -5.38 -10.44 -4.72
N HIS A 43 -5.22 -9.90 -5.94
CA HIS A 43 -6.08 -10.22 -7.09
C HIS A 43 -6.02 -11.70 -7.48
N ALA A 44 -4.83 -12.29 -7.49
CA ALA A 44 -4.65 -13.71 -7.80
C ALA A 44 -5.35 -14.63 -6.77
N ILE A 45 -5.19 -14.34 -5.47
CA ILE A 45 -5.87 -15.08 -4.40
C ILE A 45 -7.40 -14.96 -4.55
N ARG A 46 -7.89 -13.74 -4.80
CA ARG A 46 -9.32 -13.51 -5.05
C ARG A 46 -9.84 -14.32 -6.24
N ALA A 47 -9.04 -14.47 -7.28
CA ALA A 47 -9.36 -15.26 -8.46
C ALA A 47 -9.22 -16.78 -8.24
N GLY A 48 -8.85 -17.24 -7.04
CA GLY A 48 -8.63 -18.66 -6.74
C GLY A 48 -7.37 -19.25 -7.37
N VAL A 49 -6.46 -18.40 -7.83
CA VAL A 49 -5.15 -18.80 -8.38
C VAL A 49 -4.17 -18.92 -7.22
N ASN A 50 -3.23 -19.86 -7.32
CA ASN A 50 -2.10 -19.95 -6.39
C ASN A 50 -0.91 -19.15 -6.95
N PRO A 51 -0.76 -17.85 -6.61
CA PRO A 51 0.34 -17.04 -7.14
C PRO A 51 1.70 -17.53 -6.63
N PRO A 52 2.79 -17.25 -7.37
CA PRO A 52 4.14 -17.40 -6.84
C PRO A 52 4.34 -16.52 -5.59
N ARG A 53 5.38 -16.83 -4.81
CA ARG A 53 5.72 -16.16 -3.54
C ARG A 53 5.57 -14.62 -3.67
N PRO A 54 4.90 -13.95 -2.71
CA PRO A 54 4.73 -12.50 -2.73
C PRO A 54 6.07 -11.75 -2.65
N THR A 55 6.04 -10.46 -3.01
CA THR A 55 7.18 -9.56 -2.88
C THR A 55 7.61 -9.38 -1.41
N GLY A 56 8.82 -8.87 -1.21
CA GLY A 56 9.42 -8.65 0.12
C GLY A 56 9.03 -7.31 0.77
N ASP A 57 8.19 -6.53 0.10
CA ASP A 57 7.81 -5.17 0.45
C ASP A 57 6.30 -4.98 0.27
N ILE A 58 5.77 -3.94 0.91
CA ILE A 58 4.42 -3.44 0.64
C ILE A 58 4.48 -2.04 0.05
N ASP A 59 3.71 -1.81 -1.01
CA ASP A 59 3.64 -0.53 -1.70
C ASP A 59 2.31 0.17 -1.39
N LEU A 60 2.39 1.37 -0.82
CA LEU A 60 1.24 2.16 -0.40
C LEU A 60 1.17 3.45 -1.21
N LEU A 61 0.06 3.62 -1.94
CA LEU A 61 -0.25 4.89 -2.58
C LEU A 61 -1.17 5.72 -1.69
N MET A 62 -0.71 6.89 -1.27
CA MET A 62 -1.46 7.78 -0.38
C MET A 62 -2.66 8.44 -1.05
N ASN A 63 -3.79 8.46 -0.36
CA ASN A 63 -4.97 9.24 -0.71
C ASN A 63 -4.88 10.68 -0.15
N MET A 64 -4.07 11.50 -0.81
CA MET A 64 -3.77 12.87 -0.38
C MET A 64 -4.93 13.88 -0.60
N GLY A 65 -6.07 13.44 -1.17
CA GLY A 65 -7.25 14.30 -1.37
C GLY A 65 -8.03 14.57 -0.08
N VAL A 66 -7.95 13.64 0.88
CA VAL A 66 -8.65 13.72 2.18
C VAL A 66 -7.73 13.44 3.37
N HIS A 67 -6.52 12.92 3.14
CA HIS A 67 -5.51 12.69 4.18
C HIS A 67 -4.21 13.46 3.91
N GLN A 68 -3.38 13.54 4.96
CA GLN A 68 -2.01 14.05 4.88
C GLN A 68 -1.03 12.88 5.00
N ILE A 69 0.20 13.07 4.54
CA ILE A 69 1.26 12.05 4.63
C ILE A 69 1.48 11.52 6.05
N SER A 70 1.27 12.37 7.07
CA SER A 70 1.40 12.00 8.48
C SER A 70 0.42 10.91 8.93
N ALA A 71 -0.70 10.72 8.22
CA ALA A 71 -1.68 9.67 8.51
C ALA A 71 -1.12 8.25 8.35
N VAL A 72 -0.02 8.09 7.59
CA VAL A 72 0.68 6.82 7.42
C VAL A 72 2.10 6.90 7.95
N ALA A 73 2.86 7.95 7.61
CA ALA A 73 4.25 8.07 8.03
C ALA A 73 4.43 8.19 9.56
N GLY A 74 3.48 8.82 10.25
CA GLY A 74 3.48 8.92 11.71
C GLY A 74 3.29 7.56 12.39
N PRO A 75 2.21 6.81 12.09
CA PRO A 75 2.02 5.45 12.58
C PRO A 75 3.17 4.50 12.25
N LEU A 76 3.73 4.55 11.03
CA LEU A 76 4.91 3.74 10.70
C LEU A 76 6.08 4.02 11.64
N GLN A 77 6.35 5.29 11.97
CA GLN A 77 7.38 5.63 12.96
C GLN A 77 7.06 5.11 14.37
N GLN A 78 5.79 5.13 14.78
CA GLN A 78 5.36 4.58 16.07
C GLN A 78 5.53 3.06 16.12
N LEU A 79 5.36 2.37 14.98
CA LEU A 79 5.66 0.94 14.81
C LEU A 79 7.16 0.63 14.75
N GLY A 80 8.03 1.65 14.81
CA GLY A 80 9.49 1.50 14.81
C GLY A 80 10.14 1.60 13.43
N PHE A 81 9.37 1.87 12.37
CA PHE A 81 9.96 2.11 11.05
C PHE A 81 10.71 3.44 11.02
N ARG A 82 11.81 3.45 10.28
CA ARG A 82 12.59 4.66 10.01
C ARG A 82 12.54 4.98 8.51
N PRO A 83 12.36 6.26 8.12
CA PRO A 83 12.51 6.65 6.73
C PRO A 83 13.94 6.36 6.28
N LEU A 84 14.09 5.58 5.22
CA LEU A 84 15.39 5.28 4.62
C LEU A 84 15.72 6.39 3.62
N GLU A 85 16.83 7.07 3.86
CA GLU A 85 17.30 8.09 2.93
C GLU A 85 17.73 7.44 1.59
N PRO A 86 17.19 7.90 0.46
CA PRO A 86 17.56 7.36 -0.84
C PRO A 86 18.99 7.76 -1.21
N VAL A 87 19.73 6.81 -1.77
CA VAL A 87 21.07 7.07 -2.29
C VAL A 87 21.02 8.16 -3.35
N GLY A 88 21.90 9.15 -3.27
CA GLY A 88 21.98 10.26 -4.23
C GLY A 88 20.96 11.38 -4.02
N GLY A 89 20.22 11.38 -2.90
CA GLY A 89 19.37 12.51 -2.53
C GLY A 89 18.04 12.61 -3.30
N GLY A 90 17.58 11.53 -3.94
CA GLY A 90 16.27 11.46 -4.60
C GLY A 90 15.08 11.60 -3.62
N PRO A 91 13.82 11.45 -4.04
CA PRO A 91 12.67 11.54 -3.13
C PRO A 91 12.58 10.34 -2.17
N LEU A 92 12.07 10.59 -0.96
CA LEU A 92 11.78 9.56 0.05
C LEU A 92 10.60 8.71 -0.39
N HIS A 93 10.70 7.39 -0.25
CA HIS A 93 9.57 6.48 -0.38
C HIS A 93 9.63 5.38 0.67
N ARG A 94 10.84 4.90 0.96
CA ARG A 94 11.05 3.72 1.77
C ARG A 94 11.07 3.99 3.27
N PHE A 95 10.33 3.18 4.01
CA PHE A 95 10.36 3.05 5.46
C PHE A 95 10.81 1.63 5.80
N VAL A 96 11.79 1.50 6.69
CA VAL A 96 12.39 0.20 7.05
C VAL A 96 12.34 -0.08 8.54
N ARG A 97 12.13 -1.35 8.90
CA ARG A 97 12.28 -1.88 10.26
C ARG A 97 12.82 -3.30 10.15
N GLU A 98 14.08 -3.51 10.55
CA GLU A 98 14.77 -4.79 10.33
C GLU A 98 14.71 -5.18 8.84
N ASP A 99 14.07 -6.31 8.51
CA ASP A 99 13.87 -6.79 7.14
C ASP A 99 12.54 -6.30 6.52
N ASP A 100 11.66 -5.65 7.29
CA ASP A 100 10.38 -5.14 6.81
C ASP A 100 10.57 -3.86 5.99
N ILE A 101 9.91 -3.81 4.82
CA ILE A 101 9.96 -2.67 3.89
C ILE A 101 8.53 -2.21 3.58
N VAL A 102 8.28 -0.92 3.81
CA VAL A 102 7.06 -0.22 3.44
C VAL A 102 7.41 0.95 2.53
N ASP A 103 7.02 0.89 1.27
CA ASP A 103 7.21 1.96 0.31
C ASP A 103 5.95 2.83 0.25
N VAL A 104 6.08 4.12 0.57
CA VAL A 104 4.99 5.10 0.61
C VAL A 104 5.17 6.11 -0.51
N MET A 105 4.14 6.23 -1.34
CA MET A 105 4.16 7.04 -2.56
C MET A 105 2.95 7.98 -2.63
N VAL A 106 3.08 9.06 -3.39
CA VAL A 106 1.98 9.99 -3.67
C VAL A 106 1.76 10.14 -5.18
N GLY A 107 0.62 10.68 -5.59
CA GLY A 107 0.36 10.92 -7.01
C GLY A 107 1.23 12.01 -7.61
N THR A 108 1.38 11.97 -8.94
CA THR A 108 2.00 13.06 -9.69
C THR A 108 1.35 14.40 -9.37
N GLN A 109 2.18 15.45 -9.30
CA GLN A 109 1.78 16.83 -8.97
C GLN A 109 1.25 17.02 -7.54
N VAL A 110 1.25 15.98 -6.70
CA VAL A 110 0.95 16.08 -5.27
C VAL A 110 2.23 16.40 -4.51
N ARG A 111 2.23 17.52 -3.78
CA ARG A 111 3.35 17.92 -2.93
C ARG A 111 3.16 17.35 -1.53
N ALA A 112 4.01 16.40 -1.16
CA ALA A 112 4.11 15.88 0.20
C ALA A 112 5.57 15.86 0.64
N ARG A 113 5.81 16.15 1.93
CA ARG A 113 7.14 16.08 2.54
C ARG A 113 7.08 15.33 3.86
N TRP A 114 8.11 14.53 4.11
CA TRP A 114 8.36 13.88 5.38
C TRP A 114 9.86 13.89 5.69
N ALA A 115 10.24 14.04 6.96
CA ALA A 115 11.64 14.16 7.37
C ALA A 115 12.44 15.18 6.53
N GLN A 116 11.84 16.35 6.27
CA GLN A 116 12.39 17.43 5.42
C GLN A 116 12.65 17.06 3.94
N ARG A 117 12.14 15.93 3.44
CA ARG A 117 12.35 15.47 2.05
C ARG A 117 11.03 15.29 1.32
N GLU A 118 11.04 15.48 0.00
CA GLU A 118 9.86 15.20 -0.82
C GLU A 118 9.57 13.71 -0.87
N VAL A 119 8.28 13.35 -0.85
CA VAL A 119 7.83 11.97 -1.02
C VAL A 119 7.77 11.63 -2.51
N LEU A 120 8.13 10.40 -2.87
CA LEU A 120 8.14 9.92 -4.25
C LEU A 120 6.77 10.06 -4.89
N GLN A 121 6.76 10.75 -6.03
CA GLN A 121 5.58 10.88 -6.87
C GLN A 121 5.58 9.77 -7.92
N VAL A 122 4.44 9.12 -8.10
CA VAL A 122 4.26 8.07 -9.11
C VAL A 122 3.13 8.39 -10.10
N PRO A 123 3.32 8.08 -11.39
CA PRO A 123 2.24 8.17 -12.38
C PRO A 123 1.13 7.14 -12.07
N GLY A 124 -0.05 7.32 -12.65
CA GLY A 124 -1.16 6.37 -12.50
C GLY A 124 -1.93 6.46 -11.18
N ALA A 125 -1.43 7.22 -10.19
CA ALA A 125 -2.06 7.37 -8.88
C ALA A 125 -3.53 7.82 -8.93
N ARG A 126 -3.85 8.77 -9.82
CA ARG A 126 -5.23 9.24 -9.99
C ARG A 126 -6.17 8.11 -10.41
N GLN A 127 -5.73 7.22 -11.31
CA GLN A 127 -6.54 6.08 -11.76
C GLN A 127 -6.67 5.03 -10.65
N ALA A 128 -5.58 4.73 -9.96
CA ALA A 128 -5.57 3.80 -8.82
C ALA A 128 -6.50 4.27 -7.68
N LEU A 129 -6.49 5.56 -7.36
CA LEU A 129 -7.35 6.15 -6.31
C LEU A 129 -8.81 6.30 -6.74
N ALA A 130 -9.10 6.49 -8.03
CA ALA A 130 -10.46 6.67 -8.54
C ALA A 130 -11.24 5.35 -8.67
N ARG A 131 -10.54 4.20 -8.64
CA ARG A 131 -11.12 2.88 -8.89
C ARG A 131 -10.62 1.89 -7.86
N VAL A 132 -11.14 2.02 -6.65
CA VAL A 132 -10.74 1.20 -5.50
C VAL A 132 -11.82 0.18 -5.21
N ASP A 133 -11.42 -1.06 -4.97
CA ASP A 133 -12.21 -2.08 -4.30
C ASP A 133 -11.69 -2.29 -2.87
N TRP A 134 -12.54 -2.83 -2.02
CA TRP A 134 -12.26 -3.12 -0.62
C TRP A 134 -12.00 -4.61 -0.41
N TYR A 135 -10.90 -4.93 0.26
CA TYR A 135 -10.53 -6.30 0.57
C TYR A 135 -10.61 -6.47 2.09
N ALA A 136 -11.54 -7.31 2.53
CA ALA A 136 -11.58 -7.88 3.87
C ALA A 136 -10.55 -9.01 3.92
N LEU A 137 -9.47 -8.80 4.64
CA LEU A 137 -8.42 -9.79 4.86
C LEU A 137 -8.77 -10.60 6.09
N GLN A 138 -9.01 -11.89 5.92
CA GLN A 138 -9.24 -12.83 7.00
C GLN A 138 -7.95 -13.60 7.29
N GLY A 139 -7.29 -13.26 8.40
CA GLY A 139 -6.19 -14.01 8.99
C GLY A 139 -6.68 -15.15 9.89
N GLN A 140 -5.74 -15.84 10.54
CA GLN A 140 -6.07 -16.85 11.54
C GLN A 140 -6.59 -16.19 12.83
N THR A 141 -6.03 -15.05 13.18
CA THR A 141 -6.29 -14.33 14.43
C THR A 141 -6.71 -12.86 14.22
N ARG A 142 -6.37 -12.29 13.06
CA ARG A 142 -6.63 -10.89 12.72
C ARG A 142 -7.60 -10.75 11.56
N HIS A 143 -8.32 -9.64 11.53
CA HIS A 143 -9.16 -9.25 10.40
C HIS A 143 -9.02 -7.76 10.17
N VAL A 144 -8.61 -7.38 8.96
CA VAL A 144 -8.44 -5.98 8.56
C VAL A 144 -9.11 -5.72 7.22
N ARG A 145 -9.38 -4.44 6.95
CA ARG A 145 -9.93 -4.00 5.68
C ARG A 145 -8.92 -3.08 5.00
N ILE A 146 -8.59 -3.37 3.75
CA ILE A 146 -7.66 -2.56 2.96
C ILE A 146 -8.32 -2.16 1.64
N SER A 147 -7.82 -1.08 1.05
CA SER A 147 -8.22 -0.67 -0.29
C SER A 147 -7.19 -1.13 -1.32
N VAL A 148 -7.69 -1.58 -2.48
CA VAL A 148 -6.88 -2.14 -3.57
C VAL A 148 -7.46 -1.62 -4.89
N PRO A 149 -6.67 -1.15 -5.88
CA PRO A 149 -7.21 -0.74 -7.16
C PRO A 149 -7.92 -1.90 -7.86
N ASP A 150 -9.02 -1.61 -8.54
CA ASP A 150 -9.70 -2.60 -9.37
C ASP A 150 -8.80 -3.05 -10.54
N GLU A 151 -9.07 -4.21 -11.12
CA GLU A 151 -8.25 -4.80 -12.20
C GLU A 151 -8.17 -3.92 -13.46
N LEU A 152 -9.08 -2.94 -13.59
CA LEU A 152 -9.12 -2.00 -14.70
C LEU A 152 -8.29 -0.75 -14.43
N ALA A 153 -7.91 -0.49 -13.18
CA ALA A 153 -7.00 0.57 -12.80
C ALA A 153 -5.54 0.30 -13.23
N GLY A 154 -5.16 -0.97 -13.42
CA GLY A 154 -3.83 -1.38 -13.89
C GLY A 154 -3.63 -1.31 -15.42
N LYS A 155 -4.67 -1.03 -16.20
CA LYS A 155 -4.54 -0.81 -17.64
C LYS A 155 -4.14 0.65 -17.90
N CYS A 156 -2.84 0.91 -17.92
CA CYS A 156 -2.30 2.04 -18.68
C CYS A 156 -2.75 1.85 -20.13
N GLN A 157 -3.72 2.65 -20.60
CA GLN A 157 -3.98 2.78 -22.03
C GLN A 157 -2.76 3.46 -22.65
N GLY A 158 -1.85 2.65 -23.20
CA GLY A 158 -0.93 3.11 -24.23
C GLY A 158 -1.75 3.43 -25.48
N GLY A 159 -1.63 4.65 -25.96
CA GLY A 159 -2.08 5.04 -27.29
C GLY A 159 -1.22 4.43 -28.39
#